data_AF-A0A7W1TRD0-F1
#
_entry.id   AF-A0A7W1TRD0-F1
#
_cell.length_a   1.000
_cell.length_b   1.000
_cell.length_c   1.000
_cell.angle_alpha   90.00
_cell.angle_beta   90.00
_cell.angle_gamma   90.00
#
_symmetry.space_group_name_H-M   'P 1'
#
loop_
_entity.id
_entity.type
_entity.pdbx_description
1 polymer ?
#
loop_
_entity_poly.entity_id
_entity_poly.type
_entity_poly.pdbx_seq_one_letter_code
_entity_poly.pdbx_strand_id
1 'polypeptide(L)'
;MKQRQPGRLRRHGVLLPGRRIGLAALGLFLRLIRTERQRVFALTVVIGAFCGLAAVAFHLAISLAEQLLINRAMAATAPSWLFWTIATPTLGALLSGILLAYVVPDARGSGIPQVKVAYVIKGGELPFRQVIGKFVIGVLQIGSGASLGREGPTVQICAGIASLLGRSAALPRRSLRRLLPVGAAAGIAAAFNAPIAAVTFTIEEVVGDLDQTVLSGVIVAAALAAAIERSVLGTHPVFEIPQGYGLHDASSLLLYGVLGLIAVPVS
;
A
#
# COMPACT_ATOMS: atom_id res chain seq x y z
N MET A 1 -20.52 10.93 -51.37
CA MET A 1 -19.68 11.78 -50.49
C MET A 1 -18.91 10.89 -49.52
N LYS A 2 -17.60 11.07 -49.46
CA LYS A 2 -16.58 10.15 -48.92
C LYS A 2 -16.21 10.60 -47.50
N GLN A 3 -16.63 9.89 -46.45
CA GLN A 3 -16.24 10.21 -45.07
C GLN A 3 -15.05 9.35 -44.62
N ARG A 4 -13.99 10.05 -44.19
CA ARG A 4 -12.65 9.56 -43.85
C ARG A 4 -12.64 8.88 -42.47
N GLN A 5 -11.97 7.73 -42.39
CA GLN A 5 -11.57 7.10 -41.13
C GLN A 5 -10.43 7.90 -40.45
N PRO A 6 -10.44 8.10 -39.12
CA PRO A 6 -9.30 8.67 -38.41
C PRO A 6 -8.23 7.61 -38.10
N GLY A 7 -6.98 8.04 -38.23
CA GLY A 7 -5.78 7.21 -38.33
C GLY A 7 -5.40 6.39 -37.08
N ARG A 8 -4.85 5.21 -37.38
CA ARG A 8 -4.16 4.29 -36.46
C ARG A 8 -2.85 4.92 -35.97
N LEU A 9 -2.81 5.41 -34.73
CA LEU A 9 -1.57 5.81 -34.07
C LEU A 9 -0.77 4.55 -33.67
N ARG A 10 0.32 4.28 -34.40
CA ARG A 10 1.36 3.31 -34.03
C ARG A 10 2.06 3.78 -32.75
N ARG A 11 1.80 3.12 -31.61
CA ARG A 11 2.64 3.26 -30.41
C ARG A 11 3.89 2.38 -30.58
N HIS A 12 5.01 3.00 -30.94
CA HIS A 12 6.33 2.39 -30.77
C HIS A 12 6.67 2.36 -29.27
N GLY A 13 6.42 1.22 -28.63
CA GLY A 13 6.94 0.92 -27.30
C GLY A 13 8.41 0.53 -27.41
N VAL A 14 9.31 1.46 -27.11
CA VAL A 14 10.74 1.17 -26.90
C VAL A 14 10.86 0.34 -25.62
N LEU A 15 11.05 -0.96 -25.78
CA LEU A 15 11.30 -1.91 -24.69
C LEU A 15 12.77 -1.82 -24.26
N LEU A 16 13.03 -1.26 -23.08
CA LEU A 16 14.37 -1.14 -22.52
C LEU A 16 14.94 -2.54 -22.10
N PRO A 17 16.21 -2.88 -22.42
CA PRO A 17 16.71 -4.26 -22.40
C PRO A 17 17.15 -4.80 -21.03
N GLY A 18 17.26 -3.96 -19.99
CA GLY A 18 17.93 -4.29 -18.71
C GLY A 18 17.09 -5.08 -17.69
N ARG A 19 15.83 -5.41 -17.98
CA ARG A 19 14.87 -5.91 -16.98
C ARG A 19 14.85 -7.45 -16.81
N ARG A 20 15.79 -8.17 -17.43
CA ARG A 20 15.66 -9.62 -17.70
C ARG A 20 16.15 -10.57 -16.60
N ILE A 21 17.12 -10.20 -15.77
CA ILE A 21 17.89 -11.25 -15.06
C ILE A 21 17.18 -11.77 -13.79
N GLY A 22 16.66 -10.89 -12.92
CA GLY A 22 15.92 -11.32 -11.72
C GLY A 22 14.51 -11.86 -12.01
N LEU A 23 13.86 -11.36 -13.07
CA LEU A 23 12.54 -11.81 -13.50
C LEU A 23 12.58 -13.13 -14.31
N ALA A 24 13.73 -13.48 -14.89
CA ALA A 24 13.89 -14.73 -15.63
C ALA A 24 13.89 -15.96 -14.71
N ALA A 25 14.51 -15.88 -13.53
CA ALA A 25 14.51 -16.99 -12.56
C ALA A 25 13.09 -17.27 -12.02
N LEU A 26 12.34 -16.22 -11.68
CA LEU A 26 10.92 -16.34 -11.31
C LEU A 26 10.08 -16.86 -12.50
N GLY A 27 10.33 -16.37 -13.71
CA GLY A 27 9.67 -16.84 -14.93
C GLY A 27 9.95 -18.31 -15.26
N LEU A 28 11.17 -18.80 -14.98
CA LEU A 28 11.57 -20.20 -15.17
C LEU A 28 10.93 -21.11 -14.11
N PHE A 29 10.93 -20.69 -12.84
CA PHE A 29 10.27 -21.40 -11.74
C PHE A 29 8.75 -21.50 -11.95
N LEU A 30 8.11 -20.42 -12.40
CA LEU A 30 6.67 -20.42 -12.68
C LEU A 30 6.30 -21.20 -13.95
N ARG A 31 7.22 -21.36 -14.91
CA ARG A 31 7.03 -22.24 -16.09
C ARG A 31 6.96 -23.72 -15.73
N LEU A 32 7.61 -24.14 -14.64
CA LEU A 32 7.54 -25.50 -14.10
C LEU A 32 6.17 -25.82 -13.46
N ILE A 33 5.40 -24.81 -13.06
CA ILE A 33 4.08 -24.99 -12.45
C ILE A 33 3.01 -25.13 -13.53
N ARG A 34 2.30 -26.26 -13.51
CA ARG A 34 1.45 -26.73 -14.62
C ARG A 34 0.03 -26.16 -14.60
N THR A 35 -0.47 -25.69 -13.46
CA THR A 35 -1.85 -25.15 -13.32
C THR A 35 -1.87 -23.68 -12.87
N GLU A 36 -2.79 -22.89 -13.44
CA GLU A 36 -2.97 -21.47 -13.10
C GLU A 36 -3.22 -21.25 -11.59
N ARG A 37 -4.00 -22.11 -10.95
CA ARG A 37 -4.29 -22.04 -9.51
C ARG A 37 -3.01 -22.16 -8.65
N GLN A 38 -2.11 -23.07 -9.00
CA GLN A 38 -0.84 -23.23 -8.29
C GLN A 38 0.09 -22.03 -8.53
N ARG A 39 0.10 -21.47 -9.75
CA ARG A 39 0.88 -20.26 -10.05
C ARG A 39 0.40 -19.05 -9.24
N VAL A 40 -0.92 -18.86 -9.17
CA VAL A 40 -1.51 -17.77 -8.37
C VAL A 40 -1.18 -17.96 -6.89
N PHE A 41 -1.28 -19.18 -6.36
CA PHE A 41 -0.93 -19.47 -4.96
C PHE A 41 0.55 -19.22 -4.67
N ALA A 42 1.47 -19.69 -5.53
CA ALA A 42 2.89 -19.43 -5.38
C ALA A 42 3.19 -17.92 -5.42
N LEU A 43 2.53 -17.18 -6.33
CA LEU A 43 2.63 -15.73 -6.39
C LEU A 43 2.08 -15.06 -5.14
N THR A 44 0.99 -15.54 -4.54
CA THR A 44 0.46 -15.01 -3.28
C THR A 44 1.52 -15.04 -2.16
N VAL A 45 2.22 -16.16 -2.01
CA VAL A 45 3.30 -16.29 -0.99
C VAL A 45 4.42 -15.31 -1.29
N VAL A 46 4.87 -15.24 -2.54
CA VAL A 46 5.92 -14.30 -2.97
C VAL A 46 5.48 -12.85 -2.75
N ILE A 47 4.23 -12.52 -3.07
CA ILE A 47 3.65 -11.19 -2.86
C ILE A 47 3.64 -10.85 -1.37
N GLY A 48 3.12 -11.73 -0.51
CA GLY A 48 3.12 -11.51 0.94
C GLY A 48 4.54 -11.23 1.47
N ALA A 49 5.53 -11.99 0.99
CA ALA A 49 6.93 -11.79 1.36
C ALA A 49 7.49 -10.42 0.94
N PHE A 50 7.36 -10.08 -0.35
CA PHE A 50 7.84 -8.80 -0.87
C PHE A 50 7.07 -7.61 -0.29
N CYS A 51 5.78 -7.75 -0.01
CA CYS A 51 4.96 -6.68 0.59
C CYS A 51 5.34 -6.45 2.05
N GLY A 52 5.57 -7.51 2.84
CA GLY A 52 6.09 -7.39 4.21
C GLY A 52 7.44 -6.66 4.23
N LEU A 53 8.39 -7.08 3.38
CA LEU A 53 9.69 -6.42 3.26
C LEU A 53 9.58 -4.96 2.79
N ALA A 54 8.70 -4.68 1.83
CA ALA A 54 8.49 -3.32 1.33
C ALA A 54 7.86 -2.40 2.39
N ALA A 55 6.92 -2.91 3.19
CA ALA A 55 6.31 -2.17 4.29
C ALA A 55 7.32 -1.90 5.42
N VAL A 56 8.16 -2.88 5.77
CA VAL A 56 9.27 -2.70 6.71
C VAL A 56 10.26 -1.65 6.20
N ALA A 57 10.67 -1.74 4.94
CA ALA A 57 11.57 -0.76 4.34
C ALA A 57 10.95 0.65 4.32
N PHE A 58 9.64 0.74 4.07
CA PHE A 58 8.92 2.02 4.11
C PHE A 58 8.87 2.59 5.53
N HIS A 59 8.60 1.77 6.54
CA HIS A 59 8.61 2.19 7.94
C HIS A 59 10.00 2.68 8.37
N LEU A 60 11.05 1.90 8.10
CA LEU A 60 12.43 2.28 8.43
C LEU A 60 12.86 3.57 7.71
N ALA A 61 12.45 3.74 6.46
CA ALA A 61 12.73 4.97 5.70
C ALA A 61 12.02 6.20 6.29
N ILE A 62 10.76 6.04 6.75
CA ILE A 62 10.04 7.11 7.47
C ILE A 62 10.78 7.43 8.77
N SER A 63 11.08 6.43 9.61
CA SER A 63 11.77 6.66 10.88
C SER A 63 13.13 7.34 10.70
N LEU A 64 13.88 6.96 9.66
CA LEU A 64 15.13 7.63 9.32
C LEU A 64 14.89 9.09 8.90
N ALA A 65 13.86 9.35 8.09
CA ALA A 65 13.51 10.72 7.70
C ALA A 65 13.08 11.57 8.91
N GLU A 66 12.26 11.03 9.82
CA GLU A 66 11.87 11.70 11.07
C GLU A 66 13.10 12.01 11.94
N GLN A 67 14.03 11.07 12.07
CA GLN A 67 15.27 11.28 12.81
C GLN A 67 16.14 12.39 12.21
N LEU A 68 16.24 12.44 10.88
CA LEU A 68 17.08 13.42 10.19
C LEU A 68 16.43 14.81 10.11
N LEU A 69 15.10 14.87 10.03
CA LEU A 69 14.35 16.09 9.78
C LEU A 69 13.72 16.64 11.06
N ILE A 70 12.84 15.88 11.70
CA ILE A 70 12.05 16.33 12.85
C ILE A 70 12.91 16.36 14.11
N ASN A 71 13.57 15.25 14.45
CA ASN A 71 14.33 15.16 15.70
C ASN A 71 15.50 16.15 15.72
N ARG A 72 16.15 16.38 14.58
CA ARG A 72 17.18 17.42 14.46
C ARG A 72 16.63 18.83 14.57
N ALA A 73 15.47 19.11 13.98
CA ALA A 73 14.82 20.41 14.11
C ALA A 73 14.46 20.71 15.57
N MET A 74 13.94 19.72 16.29
CA MET A 74 13.60 19.83 17.71
C MET A 74 14.81 19.93 18.63
N ALA A 75 15.93 19.30 18.28
CA ALA A 75 17.16 19.34 19.08
C ALA A 75 17.97 20.63 18.90
N ALA A 76 17.58 21.52 17.98
CA ALA A 76 18.30 22.77 17.73
C ALA A 76 18.14 23.76 18.90
N THR A 77 19.18 24.53 19.21
CA THR A 77 19.18 25.52 20.29
C THR A 77 18.46 26.81 19.88
N ALA A 78 17.93 27.56 20.85
CA ALA A 78 17.32 28.87 20.58
C ALA A 78 18.29 29.87 19.94
N PRO A 79 17.85 30.66 18.94
CA PRO A 79 16.49 30.78 18.39
C PRO A 79 16.20 29.86 17.18
N SER A 80 17.17 29.05 16.75
CA SER A 80 17.09 28.26 15.50
C SER A 80 16.04 27.15 15.52
N TRP A 81 15.64 26.67 16.71
CA TRP A 81 14.62 25.62 16.87
C TRP A 81 13.29 25.98 16.20
N LEU A 82 12.82 27.22 16.38
CA LEU A 82 11.52 27.66 15.86
C LEU A 82 11.55 27.71 14.33
N PHE A 83 12.66 28.20 13.76
CA PHE A 83 12.86 28.22 12.32
C PHE A 83 12.82 26.81 11.73
N TRP A 84 13.59 25.87 12.28
CA TRP A 84 13.65 24.50 11.75
C TRP A 84 12.35 23.72 11.94
N THR A 85 11.64 23.95 13.05
CA THR A 85 10.34 23.31 13.31
C THR A 85 9.28 23.70 12.28
N ILE A 86 9.35 24.93 11.73
CA ILE A 86 8.45 25.40 10.67
C ILE A 86 8.97 25.02 9.29
N ALA A 87 10.28 25.20 9.06
CA ALA A 87 10.91 24.99 7.76
C ALA A 87 10.82 23.53 7.30
N THR A 88 11.05 22.57 8.21
CA THR A 88 11.04 21.13 7.90
C THR A 88 9.72 20.65 7.25
N PRO A 89 8.55 20.78 7.90
CA PRO A 89 7.28 20.37 7.30
C PRO A 89 6.93 21.20 6.06
N THR A 90 7.32 22.48 6.01
CA THR A 90 7.06 23.36 4.87
C THR A 90 7.84 22.92 3.63
N LEU A 91 9.13 22.62 3.77
CA LEU A 91 9.97 22.12 2.68
C LEU A 91 9.55 20.72 2.25
N GLY A 92 9.19 19.84 3.20
CA GLY A 92 8.63 18.53 2.91
C GLY A 92 7.33 18.60 2.12
N ALA A 93 6.41 19.48 2.52
CA ALA A 93 5.15 19.72 1.82
C ALA A 93 5.37 20.34 0.43
N LEU A 94 6.27 21.32 0.31
CA LEU A 94 6.59 21.96 -0.97
C LEU A 94 7.20 20.96 -1.96
N LEU A 95 8.22 20.20 -1.53
CA LEU A 95 8.89 19.22 -2.38
C LEU A 95 7.94 18.09 -2.79
N SER A 96 7.18 17.54 -1.83
CA SER A 96 6.19 16.50 -2.14
C SER A 96 5.09 17.04 -3.06
N GLY A 97 4.65 18.28 -2.88
CA GLY A 97 3.69 18.97 -3.74
C GLY A 97 4.20 19.09 -5.18
N ILE A 98 5.44 19.53 -5.39
CA ILE A 98 6.07 19.62 -6.72
C ILE A 98 6.17 18.23 -7.37
N LEU A 99 6.62 17.22 -6.62
CA LEU A 99 6.72 15.84 -7.13
C LEU A 99 5.35 15.28 -7.53
N LEU A 100 4.31 15.53 -6.72
CA LEU A 100 2.93 15.14 -7.03
C LEU A 100 2.30 15.98 -8.15
N ALA A 101 2.73 17.20 -8.37
CA ALA A 101 2.25 18.06 -9.45
C ALA A 101 2.80 17.62 -10.81
N TYR A 102 4.11 17.37 -10.89
CA TYR A 102 4.80 17.26 -12.17
C TYR A 102 5.41 15.88 -12.44
N VAL A 103 5.75 15.10 -11.41
CA VAL A 103 6.47 13.84 -11.58
C VAL A 103 5.53 12.65 -11.50
N VAL A 104 4.81 12.46 -10.38
CA VAL A 104 3.95 11.27 -10.16
C VAL A 104 2.55 11.67 -9.66
N PRO A 105 1.70 12.26 -10.51
CA PRO A 105 0.36 12.71 -10.10
C PRO A 105 -0.56 11.58 -9.63
N ASP A 106 -0.35 10.37 -10.13
CA ASP A 106 -1.13 9.19 -9.71
C ASP A 106 -0.79 8.69 -8.29
N ALA A 107 0.23 9.25 -7.63
CA ALA A 107 0.59 8.93 -6.25
C ALA A 107 -0.16 9.77 -5.20
N ARG A 108 -1.04 10.69 -5.61
CA ARG A 108 -1.80 11.59 -4.73
C ARG A 108 -2.77 10.85 -3.79
N GLY A 109 -3.13 11.49 -2.68
CA GLY A 109 -4.12 10.99 -1.74
C GLY A 109 -3.73 9.68 -1.06
N SER A 110 -4.72 8.95 -0.54
CA SER A 110 -4.49 7.70 0.20
C SER A 110 -3.77 6.65 -0.64
N GLY A 111 -4.27 6.32 -1.83
CA GLY A 111 -3.78 5.19 -2.63
C GLY A 111 -4.81 4.07 -2.75
N ILE A 112 -5.69 3.92 -1.76
CA ILE A 112 -6.81 2.96 -1.80
C ILE A 112 -7.72 3.21 -3.02
N PRO A 113 -8.15 4.45 -3.34
CA PRO A 113 -8.97 4.69 -4.53
C PRO A 113 -8.27 4.29 -5.83
N GLN A 114 -6.96 4.50 -5.94
CA GLN A 114 -6.17 4.10 -7.10
C GLN A 114 -6.10 2.60 -7.25
N VAL A 115 -5.97 1.87 -6.14
CA VAL A 115 -6.03 0.40 -6.12
C VAL A 115 -7.42 -0.09 -6.53
N LYS A 116 -8.49 0.52 -5.99
CA LYS A 116 -9.88 0.21 -6.37
C LYS A 116 -10.14 0.45 -7.86
N VAL A 117 -9.68 1.58 -8.40
CA VAL A 117 -9.74 1.86 -9.85
C VAL A 117 -8.93 0.84 -10.66
N ALA A 118 -7.76 0.45 -10.18
CA ALA A 118 -6.96 -0.56 -10.87
C ALA A 118 -7.61 -1.95 -10.85
N TYR A 119 -8.27 -2.30 -9.75
CA TYR A 119 -9.03 -3.53 -9.57
C TYR A 119 -10.27 -3.56 -10.47
N VAL A 120 -11.14 -2.54 -10.40
CA VAL A 120 -12.43 -2.51 -11.11
C VAL A 120 -12.25 -2.22 -12.60
N ILE A 121 -11.44 -1.21 -12.95
CA ILE A 121 -11.44 -0.62 -14.30
C ILE A 121 -10.20 -1.03 -15.11
N LYS A 122 -9.01 -1.09 -14.48
CA LYS A 122 -7.73 -1.30 -15.21
C LYS A 122 -7.29 -2.77 -15.28
N GLY A 123 -8.14 -3.72 -14.90
CA GLY A 123 -7.85 -5.16 -15.02
C GLY A 123 -6.63 -5.61 -14.20
N GLY A 124 -6.34 -4.94 -13.08
CA GLY A 124 -5.21 -5.26 -12.22
C GLY A 124 -3.89 -4.59 -12.61
N GLU A 125 -3.89 -3.64 -13.54
CA GLU A 125 -2.67 -2.95 -13.96
C GLU A 125 -2.39 -1.69 -13.11
N LEU A 126 -1.33 -1.75 -12.29
CA LEU A 126 -0.77 -0.59 -11.59
C LEU A 126 0.66 -0.33 -12.10
N PRO A 127 0.98 0.84 -12.65
CA PRO A 127 2.33 1.14 -13.12
C PRO A 127 3.36 1.15 -11.99
N PHE A 128 4.51 0.49 -12.17
CA PHE A 128 5.55 0.42 -11.15
C PHE A 128 6.15 1.80 -10.78
N ARG A 129 6.11 2.76 -11.71
CA ARG A 129 6.46 4.16 -11.44
C ARG A 129 5.61 4.77 -10.32
N GLN A 130 4.34 4.39 -10.20
CA GLN A 130 3.46 4.86 -9.13
C GLN A 130 3.86 4.26 -7.78
N VAL A 131 4.35 3.02 -7.75
CA VAL A 131 4.85 2.36 -6.54
C VAL A 131 6.06 3.10 -5.98
N ILE A 132 7.06 3.35 -6.82
CA ILE A 132 8.26 4.09 -6.42
C ILE A 132 7.90 5.51 -6.00
N GLY A 133 7.06 6.20 -6.78
CA GLY A 133 6.60 7.54 -6.46
C GLY A 133 5.88 7.60 -5.11
N LYS A 134 4.97 6.66 -4.85
CA LYS A 134 4.23 6.58 -3.58
C LYS A 134 5.15 6.33 -2.40
N PHE A 135 6.14 5.44 -2.56
CA PHE A 135 7.14 5.18 -1.53
C PHE A 135 7.94 6.45 -1.20
N VAL A 136 8.54 7.09 -2.21
CA VAL A 136 9.40 8.27 -1.98
C VAL A 136 8.59 9.44 -1.43
N ILE A 137 7.44 9.74 -2.02
CA ILE A 137 6.58 10.84 -1.58
C ILE A 137 6.04 10.57 -0.18
N GLY A 138 5.62 9.34 0.12
CA GLY A 138 5.14 8.96 1.45
C GLY A 138 6.21 9.12 2.53
N VAL A 139 7.46 8.69 2.26
CA VAL A 139 8.60 8.89 3.18
C VAL A 139 8.84 10.39 3.42
N LEU A 140 8.85 11.19 2.36
CA LEU A 140 9.06 12.64 2.48
C LEU A 140 7.94 13.31 3.27
N GLN A 141 6.68 13.00 2.96
CA GLN A 141 5.53 13.62 3.61
C GLN A 141 5.48 13.25 5.10
N ILE A 142 5.43 11.95 5.42
CA ILE A 142 5.29 11.48 6.80
C ILE A 142 6.56 11.84 7.58
N GLY A 143 7.74 11.59 7.01
CA GLY A 143 9.02 11.88 7.65
C GLY A 143 9.32 13.36 7.87
N SER A 144 8.64 14.27 7.16
CA SER A 144 8.72 15.72 7.41
C SER A 144 7.67 16.23 8.39
N GLY A 145 6.76 15.38 8.87
CA GLY A 145 5.74 15.71 9.86
C GLY A 145 4.35 16.01 9.30
N ALA A 146 4.04 15.57 8.07
CA ALA A 146 2.67 15.69 7.55
C ALA A 146 1.72 14.78 8.34
N SER A 147 0.49 15.26 8.61
CA SER A 147 -0.56 14.50 9.31
C SER A 147 -1.17 13.43 8.41
N LEU A 148 -0.40 12.38 8.11
CA LEU A 148 -0.75 11.28 7.22
C LEU A 148 -0.32 9.94 7.83
N GLY A 149 -1.12 8.90 7.61
CA GLY A 149 -0.79 7.53 8.00
C GLY A 149 -0.03 6.75 6.92
N ARG A 150 0.65 5.67 7.34
CA ARG A 150 1.33 4.71 6.46
C ARG A 150 0.41 3.75 5.71
N GLU A 151 -0.89 3.72 6.06
CA GLU A 151 -1.88 2.76 5.55
C GLU A 151 -2.09 2.89 4.04
N GLY A 152 -2.46 4.09 3.59
CA GLY A 152 -2.73 4.34 2.18
C GLY A 152 -1.53 4.06 1.27
N PRO A 153 -0.33 4.60 1.59
CA PRO A 153 0.88 4.31 0.83
C PRO A 153 1.21 2.82 0.74
N THR A 154 1.18 2.09 1.87
CA THR A 154 1.51 0.65 1.89
C THR A 154 0.53 -0.17 1.06
N VAL A 155 -0.78 0.15 1.09
CA VAL A 155 -1.78 -0.47 0.21
C VAL A 155 -1.42 -0.32 -1.27
N GLN A 156 -1.14 0.91 -1.72
CA GLN A 156 -0.85 1.17 -3.13
C GLN A 156 0.51 0.57 -3.56
N ILE A 157 1.52 0.63 -2.69
CA ILE A 157 2.83 0.03 -2.93
C ILE A 157 2.68 -1.49 -3.11
N CYS A 158 2.01 -2.16 -2.17
CA CYS A 158 1.88 -3.61 -2.15
C CYS A 158 0.96 -4.15 -3.27
N ALA A 159 -0.15 -3.47 -3.56
CA ALA A 159 -0.97 -3.77 -4.72
C ALA A 159 -0.19 -3.59 -6.05
N GLY A 160 0.71 -2.62 -6.11
CA GLY A 160 1.59 -2.42 -7.26
C GLY A 160 2.70 -3.47 -7.40
N ILE A 161 3.26 -3.95 -6.30
CA ILE A 161 4.16 -5.11 -6.27
C ILE A 161 3.42 -6.34 -6.80
N ALA A 162 2.21 -6.60 -6.31
CA ALA A 162 1.37 -7.69 -6.80
C ALA A 162 1.07 -7.58 -8.31
N SER A 163 0.75 -6.37 -8.79
CA SER A 163 0.55 -6.10 -10.22
C SER A 163 1.82 -6.35 -11.04
N LEU A 164 2.99 -5.94 -10.53
CA LEU A 164 4.27 -6.16 -11.20
C LEU A 164 4.59 -7.66 -11.31
N LEU A 165 4.46 -8.41 -10.22
CA LEU A 165 4.74 -9.84 -10.16
C LEU A 165 3.76 -10.66 -10.98
N GLY A 166 2.46 -10.32 -10.94
CA GLY A 166 1.45 -10.97 -11.77
C GLY A 166 1.68 -10.75 -13.27
N ARG A 167 2.09 -9.54 -13.68
CA ARG A 167 2.43 -9.25 -15.08
C ARG A 167 3.72 -9.92 -15.53
N SER A 168 4.75 -9.98 -14.67
CA SER A 168 5.99 -10.69 -15.03
C SER A 168 5.77 -12.20 -15.16
N ALA A 169 4.80 -12.75 -14.43
CA ALA A 169 4.33 -14.12 -14.58
C ALA A 169 3.40 -14.35 -15.78
N ALA A 170 3.14 -13.32 -16.60
CA ALA A 170 2.24 -13.34 -17.75
C ALA A 170 0.83 -13.87 -17.43
N LEU A 171 0.30 -13.54 -16.24
CA LEU A 171 -1.06 -13.93 -15.86
C LEU A 171 -2.12 -13.22 -16.74
N PRO A 172 -3.24 -13.90 -17.04
CA PRO A 172 -4.37 -13.25 -17.69
C PRO A 172 -4.94 -12.16 -16.78
N ARG A 173 -5.55 -11.14 -17.39
CA ARG A 173 -6.10 -9.97 -16.67
C ARG A 173 -7.04 -10.34 -15.52
N ARG A 174 -7.84 -11.41 -15.69
CA ARG A 174 -8.74 -11.91 -14.62
C ARG A 174 -7.97 -12.31 -13.36
N SER A 175 -6.85 -13.01 -13.52
CA SER A 175 -6.03 -13.50 -12.41
C SER A 175 -5.11 -12.41 -11.87
N LEU A 176 -4.60 -11.53 -12.73
CA LEU A 176 -3.87 -10.33 -12.31
C LEU A 176 -4.75 -9.44 -11.41
N ARG A 177 -6.00 -9.19 -11.80
CA ARG A 177 -6.97 -8.42 -11.01
C ARG A 177 -7.16 -9.02 -9.60
N ARG A 178 -7.21 -10.33 -9.48
CA ARG A 178 -7.36 -11.04 -8.19
C ARG A 178 -6.14 -10.92 -7.27
N LEU A 179 -4.96 -10.59 -7.80
CA LEU A 179 -3.76 -10.37 -7.00
C LEU A 179 -3.68 -8.97 -6.35
N LEU A 180 -4.44 -7.99 -6.84
CA LEU A 180 -4.42 -6.64 -6.26
C LEU A 180 -4.91 -6.62 -4.80
N PRO A 181 -6.08 -7.23 -4.48
CA PRO A 181 -6.52 -7.34 -3.10
C PRO A 181 -5.53 -8.11 -2.23
N VAL A 182 -4.88 -9.15 -2.77
CA VAL A 182 -3.84 -9.92 -2.06
C VAL A 182 -2.68 -9.01 -1.63
N GLY A 183 -2.19 -8.16 -2.53
CA GLY A 183 -1.17 -7.16 -2.20
C GLY A 183 -1.67 -6.09 -1.24
N ALA A 184 -2.90 -5.59 -1.43
CA ALA A 184 -3.50 -4.58 -0.55
C ALA A 184 -3.59 -5.08 0.90
N ALA A 185 -4.09 -6.31 1.10
CA ALA A 185 -4.18 -6.94 2.41
C ALA A 185 -2.81 -7.12 3.07
N ALA A 186 -1.81 -7.57 2.30
CA ALA A 186 -0.43 -7.69 2.80
C ALA A 186 0.12 -6.33 3.26
N GLY A 187 -0.16 -5.26 2.51
CA GLY A 187 0.26 -3.90 2.86
C GLY A 187 -0.36 -3.41 4.17
N ILE A 188 -1.66 -3.59 4.35
CA ILE A 188 -2.36 -3.18 5.58
C ILE A 188 -1.91 -4.03 6.77
N ALA A 189 -1.80 -5.34 6.58
CA ALA A 189 -1.39 -6.25 7.63
C ALA A 189 -0.01 -5.89 8.18
N ALA A 190 0.94 -5.56 7.31
CA ALA A 190 2.26 -5.09 7.71
C ALA A 190 2.26 -3.64 8.23
N ALA A 191 1.36 -2.77 7.76
CA ALA A 191 1.27 -1.40 8.27
C ALA A 191 0.73 -1.33 9.71
N PHE A 192 -0.14 -2.27 10.10
CA PHE A 192 -0.84 -2.25 11.39
C PHE A 192 -0.47 -3.37 12.34
N ASN A 193 0.34 -4.33 11.88
CA ASN A 193 0.54 -5.57 12.59
C ASN A 193 -0.81 -6.29 12.89
N ALA A 194 -1.79 -6.12 11.99
CA ALA A 194 -3.19 -6.50 12.19
C ALA A 194 -3.74 -7.31 11.00
N PRO A 195 -3.35 -8.60 10.86
CA PRO A 195 -3.71 -9.39 9.68
C PRO A 195 -5.21 -9.64 9.55
N ILE A 196 -5.95 -9.80 10.65
CA ILE A 196 -7.41 -10.03 10.60
C ILE A 196 -8.13 -8.78 10.09
N ALA A 197 -7.80 -7.61 10.64
CA ALA A 197 -8.35 -6.33 10.20
C ALA A 197 -8.01 -6.03 8.73
N ALA A 198 -6.80 -6.39 8.29
CA ALA A 198 -6.40 -6.24 6.90
C ALA A 198 -7.22 -7.11 5.93
N VAL A 199 -7.54 -8.35 6.34
CA VAL A 199 -8.41 -9.25 5.57
C VAL A 199 -9.82 -8.67 5.46
N THR A 200 -10.44 -8.27 6.58
CA THR A 200 -11.80 -7.72 6.57
C THR A 200 -11.88 -6.43 5.77
N PHE A 201 -10.95 -5.49 6.00
CA PHE A 201 -10.86 -4.25 5.24
C PHE A 201 -10.72 -4.52 3.74
N THR A 202 -9.88 -5.46 3.34
CA THR A 202 -9.64 -5.71 1.92
C THR A 202 -10.89 -6.26 1.24
N ILE A 203 -11.62 -7.14 1.91
CA ILE A 203 -12.86 -7.71 1.38
C ILE A 203 -13.96 -6.65 1.31
N GLU A 204 -14.15 -5.88 2.38
CA GLU A 204 -15.19 -4.86 2.49
C GLU A 204 -14.91 -3.67 1.57
N GLU A 205 -13.72 -3.07 1.68
CA GLU A 205 -13.42 -1.79 1.07
C GLU A 205 -12.70 -1.91 -0.28
N VAL A 206 -11.84 -2.91 -0.51
CA VAL A 206 -11.13 -3.03 -1.81
C VAL A 206 -11.91 -3.87 -2.81
N VAL A 207 -12.44 -5.01 -2.38
CA VAL A 207 -13.18 -5.95 -3.24
C VAL A 207 -14.64 -5.55 -3.35
N GLY A 208 -15.29 -5.21 -2.24
CA GLY A 208 -16.72 -4.88 -2.17
C GLY A 208 -17.64 -6.09 -2.34
N ASP A 209 -17.11 -7.32 -2.24
CA ASP A 209 -17.84 -8.57 -2.35
C ASP A 209 -17.05 -9.73 -1.72
N LEU A 210 -17.74 -10.78 -1.27
CA LEU A 210 -17.17 -11.99 -0.68
C LEU A 210 -16.74 -13.01 -1.77
N ASP A 211 -15.76 -12.65 -2.61
CA ASP A 211 -15.16 -13.60 -3.57
C ASP A 211 -14.24 -14.60 -2.83
N GLN A 212 -14.75 -15.83 -2.63
CA GLN A 212 -14.02 -16.94 -2.02
C GLN A 212 -12.67 -17.23 -2.72
N THR A 213 -12.55 -16.92 -4.00
CA THR A 213 -11.32 -17.14 -4.77
C THR A 213 -10.17 -16.23 -4.28
N VAL A 214 -10.52 -15.02 -3.81
CA VAL A 214 -9.55 -14.00 -3.37
C VAL A 214 -9.26 -14.13 -1.88
N LEU A 215 -10.26 -14.56 -1.09
CA LEU A 215 -10.19 -14.65 0.36
C LEU A 215 -8.99 -15.46 0.86
N SER A 216 -8.78 -16.67 0.33
CA SER A 216 -7.64 -17.51 0.73
C SER A 216 -6.29 -16.84 0.47
N GLY A 217 -6.14 -16.15 -0.66
CA GLY A 217 -4.92 -15.44 -1.00
C GLY A 217 -4.68 -14.23 -0.10
N VAL A 218 -5.74 -13.48 0.20
CA VAL A 218 -5.71 -12.33 1.10
C VAL A 218 -5.29 -12.74 2.52
N ILE A 219 -5.83 -13.83 3.05
CA ILE A 219 -5.46 -14.37 4.37
C ILE A 219 -3.98 -14.75 4.42
N VAL A 220 -3.51 -15.55 3.45
CA VAL A 220 -2.13 -16.02 3.42
C VAL A 220 -1.14 -14.87 3.29
N ALA A 221 -1.39 -13.93 2.38
CA ALA A 221 -0.50 -12.80 2.16
C ALA A 221 -0.49 -11.82 3.35
N ALA A 222 -1.65 -11.57 3.98
CA ALA A 222 -1.75 -10.76 5.20
C ALA A 222 -0.97 -11.38 6.36
N ALA A 223 -1.16 -12.68 6.61
CA ALA A 223 -0.45 -13.39 7.68
C ALA A 223 1.07 -13.39 7.45
N LEU A 224 1.52 -13.64 6.22
CA LEU A 224 2.94 -13.67 5.88
C LEU A 224 3.58 -12.27 5.99
N ALA A 225 2.91 -11.24 5.50
CA ALA A 225 3.41 -9.88 5.58
C ALA A 225 3.50 -9.39 7.04
N ALA A 226 2.51 -9.71 7.87
CA ALA A 226 2.55 -9.43 9.31
C ALA A 226 3.65 -10.24 10.01
N ALA A 227 3.88 -11.50 9.65
CA ALA A 227 4.96 -12.31 10.24
C ALA A 227 6.35 -11.73 9.93
N ILE A 228 6.56 -11.26 8.70
CA ILE A 228 7.82 -10.61 8.30
C ILE A 228 7.99 -9.25 8.97
N GLU A 229 6.90 -8.49 9.10
CA GLU A 229 6.95 -7.22 9.81
C GLU A 229 7.31 -7.43 11.29
N ARG A 230 6.65 -8.37 11.97
CA ARG A 230 6.95 -8.73 13.36
C ARG A 230 8.38 -9.21 13.58
N SER A 231 8.95 -9.93 12.61
CA SER A 231 10.31 -10.45 12.76
C SER A 231 11.38 -9.36 12.69
N VAL A 232 11.05 -8.18 12.13
CA VAL A 232 11.98 -7.05 12.00
C VAL A 232 11.65 -5.92 12.99
N LEU A 233 10.37 -5.56 13.12
CA LEU A 233 9.91 -4.40 13.92
C LEU A 233 9.40 -4.80 15.31
N GLY A 234 9.25 -6.10 15.59
CA GLY A 234 8.76 -6.62 16.85
C GLY A 234 7.24 -6.79 16.91
N THR A 235 6.74 -7.28 18.04
CA THR A 235 5.33 -7.67 18.21
C THR A 235 4.49 -6.65 18.98
N HIS A 236 4.98 -5.43 19.14
CA HIS A 236 4.30 -4.42 19.95
C HIS A 236 3.02 -3.94 19.24
N PRO A 237 1.90 -3.80 19.96
CA PRO A 237 0.72 -3.16 19.40
C PRO A 237 1.03 -1.68 19.15
N VAL A 238 0.41 -1.11 18.11
CA VAL A 238 0.55 0.33 17.83
C VAL A 238 -0.01 1.18 18.97
N PHE A 239 -0.99 0.64 19.70
CA PHE A 239 -1.64 1.30 20.84
C PHE A 239 -1.67 0.36 22.05
N GLU A 240 -1.12 0.81 23.17
CA GLU A 240 -1.24 0.14 24.47
C GLU A 240 -2.39 0.77 25.25
N ILE A 241 -3.44 0.00 25.52
CA ILE A 241 -4.62 0.48 26.24
C ILE A 241 -4.54 -0.01 27.70
N PRO A 242 -4.72 0.89 28.70
CA PRO A 242 -4.78 0.50 30.10
C PRO A 242 -5.88 -0.54 30.35
N GLN A 243 -5.54 -1.61 31.08
CA GLN A 243 -6.42 -2.77 31.30
C GLN A 243 -7.65 -2.48 32.19
N GLY A 244 -7.79 -1.26 32.71
CA GLY A 244 -8.93 -0.84 33.53
C GLY A 244 -10.19 -0.45 32.75
N TYR A 245 -10.13 -0.41 31.42
CA TYR A 245 -11.29 -0.11 30.57
C TYR A 245 -11.89 -1.40 30.01
N GLY A 246 -13.14 -1.68 30.38
CA GLY A 246 -13.89 -2.84 29.91
C GLY A 246 -15.39 -2.60 29.89
N LEU A 247 -16.10 -3.45 29.15
CA LEU A 247 -17.57 -3.50 29.16
C LEU A 247 -18.02 -4.24 30.42
N HIS A 248 -18.16 -3.50 31.53
CA HIS A 248 -18.62 -4.07 32.80
C HIS A 248 -20.15 -4.19 32.88
N ASP A 249 -20.87 -3.22 32.30
CA ASP A 249 -22.34 -3.18 32.31
C ASP A 249 -22.91 -3.14 30.90
N ALA A 250 -23.87 -4.01 30.60
CA ALA A 250 -24.55 -4.06 29.30
C ALA A 250 -25.32 -2.76 28.97
N SER A 251 -25.74 -2.01 29.98
CA SER A 251 -26.42 -0.71 29.81
C SER A 251 -25.54 0.33 29.11
N SER A 252 -24.20 0.21 29.24
CA SER A 252 -23.25 1.08 28.54
C SER A 252 -23.36 0.98 27.01
N LEU A 253 -23.87 -0.12 26.47
CA LEU A 253 -24.13 -0.30 25.02
C LEU A 253 -25.13 0.74 24.49
N LEU A 254 -26.06 1.23 25.30
CA LEU A 254 -26.94 2.32 24.90
C LEU A 254 -26.17 3.61 24.67
N LEU A 255 -25.18 3.92 25.53
CA LEU A 255 -24.32 5.08 25.36
C LEU A 255 -23.44 4.95 24.12
N TYR A 256 -22.91 3.76 23.83
CA TYR A 256 -22.19 3.50 22.58
C TYR A 256 -23.08 3.63 21.34
N GLY A 257 -24.35 3.23 21.43
CA GLY A 257 -25.34 3.43 20.36
C GLY A 257 -25.64 4.91 20.12
N VAL A 258 -25.83 5.68 21.20
CA VAL A 258 -26.01 7.15 21.11
C VAL A 258 -24.77 7.82 20.52
N LEU A 259 -23.57 7.41 20.95
CA LEU A 259 -22.31 7.90 20.38
C LEU A 259 -22.24 7.59 18.87
N GLY A 260 -22.66 6.41 18.45
CA GLY A 260 -22.76 6.03 17.03
C GLY A 260 -23.68 6.96 16.25
N LEU A 261 -24.86 7.30 16.79
CA LEU A 261 -25.79 8.25 16.17
C LEU A 261 -25.22 9.68 16.08
N ILE A 262 -24.50 10.12 17.11
CA ILE A 262 -23.82 11.42 17.12
C ILE A 262 -22.68 11.47 16.10
N ALA A 263 -22.03 10.33 15.81
CA ALA A 263 -20.94 10.26 14.85
C ALA A 263 -21.41 10.31 13.37
N VAL A 264 -22.66 9.94 13.08
CA VAL A 264 -23.24 9.96 11.71
C VAL A 264 -23.03 11.30 10.98
N PRO A 265 -23.38 12.47 11.53
CA PRO A 265 -23.22 13.75 10.83
C PRO A 265 -21.77 14.17 10.58
N VAL A 266 -20.79 13.51 11.19
CA VAL A 266 -19.36 13.81 11.04
C VAL A 266 -18.69 12.92 9.97
N SER A 267 -19.36 11.84 9.56
CA SER A 267 -18.87 10.80 8.65
C SER A 267 -19.18 11.12 7.19
#